data_AF-C0QC90-F1
#
_entry.id   AF-C0QC90-F1
#
_cell.length_a   1.000
_cell.length_b   1.000
_cell.length_c   1.000
_cell.angle_alpha   90.00
_cell.angle_beta   90.00
_cell.angle_gamma   90.00
#
_symmetry.space_group_name_H-M   'P 1'
#
loop_
_entity.id
_entity.type
_entity.pdbx_description
1 polymer ?
#
loop_
_entity_poly.entity_id
_entity_poly.type
_entity_poly.pdbx_seq_one_letter_code
_entity_poly.pdbx_strand_id
1 'polypeptide(L)'
;MGKKIDGQGVMLIVNIVLILMLSYCSIPDKHKLPQASEPHGTEAVTQDAAVHDNAQEAVAEVKEAAEVEAPVVEEKEPVAEVKEPVAEVEETVAEVEEPAAEEKEPAAEVEAPAVAQTTSGMPDVIAMENAIYAAHKKGIVQFTHQKHVADYKIGCGECHHGDDGSPLADMKAGDDAVGCAECHAEPGTAPKSKDKKLSDSEKLEYHAEALHENCITCHKAYNKENNTKDAPASCAKCHPKK
;
A
#
# COMPACT_ATOMS: atom_id res chain seq x y z
N MET A 1 -47.87 25.83 -5.55
CA MET A 1 -48.05 26.66 -4.34
C MET A 1 -46.73 27.36 -4.01
N GLY A 2 -46.62 28.67 -4.21
CA GLY A 2 -45.41 29.43 -3.84
C GLY A 2 -45.37 29.66 -2.33
N LYS A 3 -44.38 29.08 -1.63
CA LYS A 3 -44.14 29.37 -0.22
C LYS A 3 -43.67 30.82 -0.09
N LYS A 4 -44.52 31.67 0.51
CA LYS A 4 -44.13 33.03 0.90
C LYS A 4 -43.07 32.89 1.98
N ILE A 5 -41.85 33.31 1.66
CA ILE A 5 -40.77 33.43 2.64
C ILE A 5 -41.15 34.62 3.52
N ASP A 6 -41.31 34.39 4.83
CA ASP A 6 -41.60 35.46 5.77
C ASP A 6 -40.36 36.35 5.98
N GLY A 7 -40.57 37.58 6.50
CA GLY A 7 -39.49 38.55 6.69
C GLY A 7 -38.38 38.06 7.62
N GLN A 8 -38.69 37.09 8.50
CA GLN A 8 -37.72 36.46 9.38
C GLN A 8 -36.83 35.47 8.63
N GLY A 9 -37.39 34.69 7.70
CA GLY A 9 -36.64 33.83 6.79
C GLY A 9 -35.69 34.61 5.87
N VAL A 10 -36.10 35.79 5.40
CA VAL A 10 -35.23 36.68 4.61
C VAL A 10 -34.05 37.18 5.44
N MET A 11 -34.28 37.63 6.68
CA MET A 11 -33.20 38.06 7.59
C MET A 11 -32.22 36.94 7.94
N LEU A 12 -32.72 35.70 8.06
CA LEU A 12 -31.89 34.54 8.36
C LEU A 12 -30.99 34.17 7.16
N ILE A 13 -31.53 34.23 5.94
CA ILE A 13 -30.75 34.02 4.71
C ILE A 13 -29.69 35.12 4.54
N VAL A 14 -30.03 36.39 4.78
CA VAL A 14 -29.08 37.50 4.69
C VAL A 14 -27.95 37.34 5.71
N ASN A 15 -28.24 36.93 6.94
CA ASN A 15 -27.20 36.65 7.95
C ASN A 15 -26.31 35.47 7.56
N ILE A 16 -26.87 34.38 7.02
CA ILE A 16 -26.08 33.24 6.54
C ILE A 16 -25.13 33.67 5.42
N VAL A 17 -25.62 34.46 4.45
CA VAL A 17 -24.79 34.96 3.35
C VAL A 17 -23.69 35.89 3.86
N LEU A 18 -23.99 36.75 4.85
CA LEU A 18 -23.00 37.65 5.46
C LEU A 18 -21.91 36.87 6.21
N ILE A 19 -22.28 35.83 6.96
CA ILE A 19 -21.33 34.96 7.66
C ILE A 19 -20.43 34.22 6.67
N LEU A 20 -20.98 33.70 5.58
CA LEU A 20 -20.19 33.03 4.53
C LEU A 20 -19.22 34.00 3.86
N MET A 21 -19.63 35.24 3.58
CA MET A 21 -18.75 36.27 3.01
C MET A 21 -17.61 36.66 3.96
N LEU A 22 -17.90 36.85 5.24
CA LEU A 22 -16.86 37.17 6.23
C LEU A 22 -15.89 36.00 6.47
N SER A 23 -16.38 34.76 6.37
CA SER A 23 -15.55 33.57 6.43
C SER A 23 -14.62 33.44 5.22
N TYR A 24 -15.06 33.88 4.03
CA TYR A 24 -14.24 33.90 2.82
C TYR A 24 -13.16 35.00 2.86
N CYS A 25 -13.44 36.16 3.46
CA CYS A 25 -12.46 37.25 3.58
C CYS A 25 -11.36 36.99 4.63
N SER A 26 -11.45 35.91 5.43
CA SER A 26 -10.48 35.57 6.47
C SER A 26 -9.48 34.47 6.06
N ILE A 27 -9.46 34.07 4.79
CA ILE A 27 -8.44 33.13 4.27
C ILE A 27 -7.16 33.93 4.02
N PRO A 28 -6.06 33.71 4.79
CA PRO A 28 -4.80 34.39 4.52
C PRO A 28 -4.22 33.92 3.20
N ASP A 29 -3.90 34.87 2.31
CA ASP A 29 -3.14 34.67 1.08
C ASP A 29 -1.81 33.95 1.38
N LYS A 30 -1.77 32.63 1.15
CA LYS A 30 -0.51 31.86 1.21
C LYS A 30 0.33 31.99 -0.07
N HIS A 31 -0.07 32.84 -1.02
CA HIS A 31 0.75 33.18 -2.18
C HIS A 31 1.74 34.30 -1.86
N LYS A 32 2.75 33.98 -1.06
CA LYS A 32 4.04 34.67 -1.16
C LYS A 32 5.19 33.71 -0.86
N LEU A 33 5.61 33.01 -1.91
CA LEU A 33 6.91 32.35 -1.97
C LEU A 33 8.01 33.43 -1.88
N PRO A 34 8.93 33.39 -0.91
CA PRO A 34 10.21 34.06 -1.06
C PRO A 34 11.09 33.26 -2.04
N GLN A 35 11.74 34.03 -2.92
CA GLN A 35 12.50 33.54 -4.05
C GLN A 35 13.77 32.80 -3.64
N ALA A 36 14.15 31.84 -4.49
CA ALA A 36 15.42 31.15 -4.49
C ALA A 36 16.61 32.13 -4.56
N SER A 37 17.63 31.87 -3.75
CA SER A 37 19.00 32.36 -3.97
C SER A 37 19.89 31.16 -4.28
N GLU A 38 20.47 31.18 -5.48
CA GLU A 38 21.47 30.25 -6.01
C GLU A 38 22.81 30.29 -5.25
N PRO A 39 23.70 29.30 -5.47
CA PRO A 39 24.71 28.89 -4.52
C PRO A 39 26.02 29.66 -4.66
N HIS A 40 26.70 29.91 -3.53
CA HIS A 40 28.06 30.42 -3.50
C HIS A 40 28.96 29.48 -2.71
N GLY A 41 30.06 29.07 -3.35
CA GLY A 41 31.35 28.91 -2.68
C GLY A 41 31.73 27.50 -2.25
N THR A 42 32.33 26.75 -3.17
CA THR A 42 33.33 25.73 -2.83
C THR A 42 34.57 26.41 -2.26
N GLU A 43 34.92 26.13 -1.00
CA GLU A 43 36.29 26.28 -0.53
C GLU A 43 36.70 25.02 0.23
N ALA A 44 37.72 24.38 -0.32
CA ALA A 44 38.45 23.29 0.27
C ALA A 44 39.32 23.80 1.44
N VAL A 45 39.28 23.11 2.57
CA VAL A 45 40.38 23.11 3.53
C VAL A 45 40.71 21.66 3.86
N THR A 46 41.87 21.26 3.35
CA THR A 46 42.65 20.09 3.74
C THR A 46 43.38 20.35 5.05
N GLN A 47 43.62 19.26 5.81
CA GLN A 47 44.78 18.92 6.67
C GLN A 47 44.28 18.36 8.01
N ASP A 48 44.97 17.44 8.69
CA ASP A 48 45.75 16.24 8.36
C ASP A 48 45.98 15.57 9.74
N ALA A 49 46.21 14.26 9.72
CA ALA A 49 46.90 13.42 10.70
C ALA A 49 46.65 13.56 12.23
N ALA A 50 46.22 12.45 12.84
CA ALA A 50 46.97 11.64 13.84
C ALA A 50 46.00 10.65 14.54
N VAL A 51 45.99 9.37 14.17
CA VAL A 51 46.70 8.25 14.83
C VAL A 51 46.42 8.15 16.34
N HIS A 52 45.69 7.10 16.73
CA HIS A 52 46.09 6.20 17.83
C HIS A 52 45.42 4.82 17.64
N ASP A 53 46.27 3.83 17.36
CA ASP A 53 46.12 2.42 17.69
C ASP A 53 45.57 2.20 19.11
N ASN A 54 44.66 1.25 19.27
CA ASN A 54 44.88 0.16 20.23
C ASN A 54 44.00 -1.06 19.89
N ALA A 55 44.62 -2.23 19.97
CA ALA A 55 44.13 -3.53 19.58
C ALA A 55 43.67 -4.37 20.80
N GLN A 56 43.05 -5.51 20.46
CA GLN A 56 42.86 -6.75 21.24
C GLN A 56 41.87 -6.72 22.42
N GLU A 57 40.74 -7.42 22.33
CA GLU A 57 40.54 -8.88 22.48
C GLU A 57 40.54 -9.32 23.96
N ALA A 58 39.39 -9.78 24.44
CA ALA A 58 39.30 -10.83 25.47
C ALA A 58 37.88 -11.42 25.55
N VAL A 59 37.83 -12.72 25.28
CA VAL A 59 36.76 -13.67 25.59
C VAL A 59 36.59 -13.86 27.11
N ALA A 60 35.37 -14.17 27.59
CA ALA A 60 35.13 -15.13 28.67
C ALA A 60 33.63 -15.32 28.96
N GLU A 61 33.19 -16.55 28.71
CA GLU A 61 32.00 -17.25 29.17
C GLU A 61 31.97 -17.40 30.71
N VAL A 62 30.80 -17.20 31.37
CA VAL A 62 30.40 -17.99 32.55
C VAL A 62 28.87 -18.16 32.63
N LYS A 63 28.48 -19.42 32.85
CA LYS A 63 27.18 -20.02 33.22
C LYS A 63 26.64 -19.41 34.54
N GLU A 64 25.37 -19.52 34.96
CA GLU A 64 24.55 -20.72 35.23
C GLU A 64 23.12 -20.32 35.64
N ALA A 65 22.23 -21.31 35.60
CA ALA A 65 20.78 -21.32 35.73
C ALA A 65 20.18 -21.04 37.13
N ALA A 66 18.87 -20.75 37.14
CA ALA A 66 17.97 -21.15 38.21
C ALA A 66 16.57 -21.44 37.66
N GLU A 67 16.11 -22.66 37.90
CA GLU A 67 14.79 -23.23 37.62
C GLU A 67 13.66 -22.53 38.37
N VAL A 68 12.47 -22.47 37.76
CA VAL A 68 11.20 -22.61 38.49
C VAL A 68 10.23 -23.44 37.65
N GLU A 69 9.78 -24.56 38.20
CA GLU A 69 8.85 -25.51 37.58
C GLU A 69 7.37 -25.13 37.78
N ALA A 70 6.57 -25.48 36.76
CA ALA A 70 5.16 -25.91 36.77
C ALA A 70 4.02 -24.89 37.13
N PRO A 71 2.74 -25.12 36.75
CA PRO A 71 2.17 -26.29 36.05
C PRO A 71 1.34 -25.99 34.78
N VAL A 72 1.23 -27.07 33.99
CA VAL A 72 0.30 -27.30 32.88
C VAL A 72 -1.13 -27.39 33.39
N VAL A 73 -2.07 -26.71 32.73
CA VAL A 73 -3.50 -27.05 32.81
C VAL A 73 -4.01 -27.31 31.39
N GLU A 74 -4.33 -28.57 31.18
CA GLU A 74 -4.97 -29.15 30.01
C GLU A 74 -6.48 -28.95 30.17
N GLU A 75 -7.13 -28.31 29.19
CA GLU A 75 -8.59 -28.42 29.03
C GLU A 75 -8.90 -28.67 27.55
N LYS A 76 -9.14 -29.96 27.24
CA LYS A 76 -9.90 -30.45 26.09
C LYS A 76 -11.39 -30.35 26.48
N GLU A 77 -12.42 -30.13 25.66
CA GLU A 77 -12.86 -30.59 24.34
C GLU A 77 -14.07 -29.68 23.92
N PRO A 78 -15.03 -30.09 23.05
CA PRO A 78 -14.96 -30.27 21.60
C PRO A 78 -15.97 -29.34 20.89
N VAL A 79 -15.85 -29.18 19.57
CA VAL A 79 -17.01 -28.74 18.76
C VAL A 79 -17.13 -29.58 17.50
N ALA A 80 -18.36 -30.06 17.33
CA ALA A 80 -18.75 -31.22 16.57
C ALA A 80 -18.78 -31.00 15.06
N GLU A 81 -18.45 -32.10 14.39
CA GLU A 81 -18.76 -32.48 13.03
C GLU A 81 -20.27 -32.37 12.75
N VAL A 82 -20.63 -31.65 11.69
CA VAL A 82 -21.89 -31.87 10.96
C VAL A 82 -21.55 -31.95 9.49
N LYS A 83 -21.59 -33.19 8.98
CA LYS A 83 -21.62 -33.51 7.56
C LYS A 83 -23.08 -33.54 7.10
N GLU A 84 -23.37 -32.73 6.06
CA GLU A 84 -24.14 -33.04 4.83
C GLU A 84 -25.59 -33.60 4.93
N PRO A 85 -26.48 -33.55 3.90
CA PRO A 85 -26.15 -33.58 2.47
C PRO A 85 -27.07 -32.85 1.45
N VAL A 86 -26.55 -32.84 0.20
CA VAL A 86 -27.15 -32.88 -1.16
C VAL A 86 -28.26 -31.91 -1.62
N ALA A 87 -28.02 -31.29 -2.79
CA ALA A 87 -28.97 -31.32 -3.91
C ALA A 87 -28.24 -31.05 -5.24
N GLU A 88 -28.26 -32.08 -6.06
CA GLU A 88 -27.85 -32.22 -7.46
C GLU A 88 -28.90 -31.57 -8.39
N VAL A 89 -28.46 -30.86 -9.42
CA VAL A 89 -29.26 -30.61 -10.62
C VAL A 89 -28.35 -30.64 -11.83
N GLU A 90 -28.41 -31.77 -12.54
CA GLU A 90 -27.97 -31.93 -13.92
C GLU A 90 -28.98 -31.30 -14.89
N GLU A 91 -28.51 -30.71 -16.00
CA GLU A 91 -28.95 -30.95 -17.40
C GLU A 91 -28.08 -30.07 -18.34
N THR A 92 -27.04 -30.63 -18.98
CA THR A 92 -26.90 -30.92 -20.44
C THR A 92 -27.62 -29.96 -21.38
N VAL A 93 -27.00 -29.32 -22.38
CA VAL A 93 -26.61 -29.78 -23.76
C VAL A 93 -25.99 -28.55 -24.48
N ALA A 94 -25.21 -28.57 -25.56
CA ALA A 94 -24.52 -29.55 -26.38
C ALA A 94 -23.50 -28.76 -27.24
N GLU A 95 -22.33 -29.37 -27.44
CA GLU A 95 -21.48 -29.45 -28.64
C GLU A 95 -21.82 -28.59 -29.88
N VAL A 96 -20.86 -27.78 -30.34
CA VAL A 96 -20.51 -27.67 -31.78
C VAL A 96 -18.99 -27.50 -31.91
N GLU A 97 -18.47 -28.21 -32.91
CA GLU A 97 -17.11 -28.61 -33.18
C GLU A 97 -16.12 -27.52 -33.64
N GLU A 98 -14.85 -27.88 -33.39
CA GLU A 98 -13.55 -27.56 -34.03
C GLU A 98 -13.53 -27.08 -35.50
N PRO A 99 -12.47 -26.34 -35.93
CA PRO A 99 -11.19 -27.00 -36.26
C PRO A 99 -9.89 -26.30 -35.83
N ALA A 100 -8.97 -27.15 -35.36
CA ALA A 100 -7.55 -27.31 -35.74
C ALA A 100 -6.86 -26.11 -36.43
N ALA A 101 -5.91 -25.45 -35.77
CA ALA A 101 -4.49 -25.82 -35.62
C ALA A 101 -3.62 -25.37 -36.80
N GLU A 102 -2.69 -24.46 -36.52
CA GLU A 102 -1.36 -24.48 -37.14
C GLU A 102 -0.35 -23.87 -36.15
N GLU A 103 0.51 -24.74 -35.61
CA GLU A 103 1.69 -24.38 -34.84
C GLU A 103 2.71 -23.64 -35.73
N LYS A 104 3.34 -22.62 -35.16
CA LYS A 104 4.76 -22.34 -35.41
C LYS A 104 5.36 -21.66 -34.19
N GLU A 105 6.21 -22.41 -33.50
CA GLU A 105 7.23 -21.85 -32.61
C GLU A 105 8.18 -20.94 -33.41
N PRO A 106 8.87 -20.00 -32.74
CA PRO A 106 10.15 -20.41 -32.18
C PRO A 106 10.41 -19.91 -30.76
N ALA A 107 11.17 -20.73 -30.04
CA ALA A 107 11.91 -20.37 -28.83
C ALA A 107 12.84 -19.17 -29.08
N ALA A 108 12.84 -18.22 -28.14
CA ALA A 108 13.96 -17.34 -27.89
C ALA A 108 14.02 -16.98 -26.40
N GLU A 109 15.25 -16.95 -25.90
CA GLU A 109 15.75 -16.78 -24.55
C GLU A 109 15.01 -15.83 -23.60
N VAL A 110 14.93 -16.31 -22.36
CA VAL A 110 14.78 -15.53 -21.13
C VAL A 110 15.95 -14.56 -20.96
N GLU A 111 15.74 -13.31 -21.35
CA GLU A 111 16.43 -12.18 -20.74
C GLU A 111 15.44 -11.45 -19.83
N ALA A 112 15.80 -11.35 -18.54
CA ALA A 112 15.07 -10.59 -17.55
C ALA A 112 14.97 -9.11 -18.00
N PRO A 113 13.80 -8.45 -17.91
CA PRO A 113 13.74 -7.04 -18.23
C PRO A 113 14.44 -6.26 -17.12
N ALA A 114 15.54 -5.62 -17.50
CA ALA A 114 16.20 -4.58 -16.75
C ALA A 114 15.20 -3.47 -16.40
N VAL A 115 15.30 -3.00 -15.16
CA VAL A 115 14.50 -1.96 -14.55
C VAL A 115 14.68 -0.66 -15.35
N ALA A 116 13.69 -0.32 -16.18
CA ALA A 116 13.56 0.99 -16.79
C ALA A 116 12.34 1.68 -16.16
N GLN A 117 12.51 2.15 -14.92
CA GLN A 117 11.61 3.18 -14.40
C GLN A 117 12.07 4.52 -14.97
N THR A 118 11.39 4.96 -16.01
CA THR A 118 11.19 6.37 -16.44
C THR A 118 10.47 6.32 -17.78
N THR A 119 9.21 5.86 -17.77
CA THR A 119 8.27 6.24 -18.82
C THR A 119 7.33 7.25 -18.20
N SER A 120 7.50 8.53 -18.54
CA SER A 120 6.55 9.57 -18.19
C SER A 120 5.16 9.19 -18.74
N GLY A 121 4.29 8.73 -17.84
CA GLY A 121 2.97 8.22 -18.17
C GLY A 121 2.42 7.32 -17.07
N MET A 122 1.10 7.27 -16.95
CA MET A 122 0.38 6.40 -16.03
C MET A 122 0.29 5.00 -16.65
N PRO A 123 1.07 4.00 -16.20
CA PRO A 123 1.00 2.66 -16.79
C PRO A 123 -0.38 2.05 -16.53
N ASP A 124 -0.87 1.23 -17.46
CA ASP A 124 -2.16 0.54 -17.32
C ASP A 124 -2.05 -0.59 -16.29
N VAL A 125 -1.08 -1.48 -16.50
CA VAL A 125 -0.76 -2.60 -15.60
C VAL A 125 0.67 -2.46 -15.08
N ILE A 126 0.82 -2.60 -13.77
CA ILE A 126 2.10 -2.53 -13.06
C ILE A 126 2.37 -3.89 -12.43
N ALA A 127 3.50 -4.50 -12.79
CA ALA A 127 4.01 -5.63 -12.03
C ALA A 127 4.56 -5.12 -10.69
N MET A 128 3.99 -5.58 -9.58
CA MET A 128 4.44 -5.24 -8.22
C MET A 128 5.75 -5.95 -7.82
N GLU A 129 6.65 -6.09 -8.81
CA GLU A 129 8.02 -6.57 -8.67
C GLU A 129 8.88 -5.42 -8.14
N ASN A 130 9.81 -5.70 -7.22
CA ASN A 130 10.66 -4.67 -6.65
C ASN A 130 12.03 -5.24 -6.26
N ALA A 131 13.09 -4.49 -6.61
CA ALA A 131 14.47 -4.90 -6.40
C ALA A 131 14.89 -4.99 -4.91
N ILE A 132 14.13 -4.41 -3.97
CA ILE A 132 14.40 -4.59 -2.53
C ILE A 132 14.27 -6.06 -2.08
N TYR A 133 13.59 -6.90 -2.88
CA TYR A 133 13.42 -8.32 -2.59
C TYR A 133 14.51 -9.14 -3.27
N ALA A 134 15.37 -9.79 -2.47
CA ALA A 134 16.30 -10.81 -2.98
C ALA A 134 15.56 -11.99 -3.63
N ALA A 135 14.39 -12.36 -3.10
CA ALA A 135 13.50 -13.35 -3.66
C ALA A 135 12.06 -13.12 -3.19
N HIS A 136 11.11 -13.19 -4.12
CA HIS A 136 9.69 -13.12 -3.79
C HIS A 136 9.19 -14.43 -3.19
N LYS A 137 8.42 -14.37 -2.10
CA LYS A 137 7.78 -15.55 -1.49
C LYS A 137 6.47 -15.95 -2.18
N LYS A 138 5.86 -15.03 -2.93
CA LYS A 138 4.57 -15.19 -3.63
C LYS A 138 4.71 -14.79 -5.10
N GLY A 139 3.74 -15.16 -5.95
CA GLY A 139 3.71 -14.69 -7.33
C GLY A 139 3.54 -13.17 -7.37
N ILE A 140 4.09 -12.55 -8.41
CA ILE A 140 4.05 -11.10 -8.60
C ILE A 140 2.63 -10.65 -8.92
N VAL A 141 2.13 -9.70 -8.14
CA VAL A 141 0.79 -9.12 -8.36
C VAL A 141 0.85 -8.21 -9.58
N GLN A 142 -0.10 -8.40 -10.50
CA GLN A 142 -0.31 -7.50 -11.64
C GLN A 142 -1.38 -6.49 -11.25
N PHE A 143 -0.96 -5.28 -10.88
CA PHE A 143 -1.85 -4.21 -10.45
C PHE A 143 -2.40 -3.45 -11.66
N THR A 144 -3.73 -3.37 -11.79
CA THR A 144 -4.42 -2.68 -12.88
C THR A 144 -4.65 -1.21 -12.52
N HIS A 145 -3.61 -0.39 -12.63
CA HIS A 145 -3.63 1.01 -12.21
C HIS A 145 -4.69 1.83 -12.94
N GLN A 146 -4.83 1.69 -14.27
CA GLN A 146 -5.87 2.40 -15.03
C GLN A 146 -7.27 2.06 -14.53
N LYS A 147 -7.53 0.79 -14.17
CA LYS A 147 -8.84 0.39 -13.69
C LYS A 147 -9.21 1.06 -12.36
N HIS A 148 -8.24 1.16 -11.45
CA HIS A 148 -8.45 1.81 -10.15
C HIS A 148 -8.77 3.29 -10.31
N VAL A 149 -8.07 3.99 -11.19
CA VAL A 149 -8.28 5.43 -11.41
C VAL A 149 -9.50 5.69 -12.31
N ALA A 150 -9.53 5.09 -13.49
CA ALA A 150 -10.51 5.40 -14.52
C ALA A 150 -11.86 4.71 -14.30
N ASP A 151 -11.91 3.46 -13.90
CA ASP A 151 -13.18 2.73 -13.74
C ASP A 151 -13.74 2.93 -12.33
N TYR A 152 -12.89 2.66 -11.33
CA TYR A 152 -13.27 2.73 -9.91
C TYR A 152 -13.24 4.15 -9.33
N LYS A 153 -12.75 5.14 -10.10
CA LYS A 153 -12.76 6.56 -9.73
C LYS A 153 -12.02 6.85 -8.41
N ILE A 154 -10.96 6.09 -8.14
CA ILE A 154 -10.10 6.29 -6.97
C ILE A 154 -9.14 7.45 -7.28
N GLY A 155 -9.04 8.42 -6.38
CA GLY A 155 -8.11 9.55 -6.51
C GLY A 155 -6.65 9.13 -6.36
N CYS A 156 -5.73 9.92 -6.91
CA CYS A 156 -4.29 9.63 -6.86
C CYS A 156 -3.77 9.58 -5.41
N GLY A 157 -4.30 10.47 -4.56
CA GLY A 157 -3.92 10.63 -3.16
C GLY A 157 -4.25 9.45 -2.26
N GLU A 158 -5.17 8.59 -2.71
CA GLU A 158 -5.69 7.47 -1.92
C GLU A 158 -4.72 6.30 -1.89
N CYS A 159 -3.72 6.30 -2.77
CA CYS A 159 -2.57 5.39 -2.74
C CYS A 159 -1.25 6.14 -2.59
N HIS A 160 -1.09 7.26 -3.29
CA HIS A 160 0.09 8.10 -3.15
C HIS A 160 -0.16 9.13 -2.04
N HIS A 161 0.39 8.86 -0.87
CA HIS A 161 0.28 9.71 0.30
C HIS A 161 1.60 10.44 0.58
N GLY A 162 1.53 11.48 1.40
CA GLY A 162 2.71 12.13 1.98
C GLY A 162 3.33 11.29 3.10
N ASP A 163 4.45 11.76 3.66
CA ASP A 163 5.24 11.04 4.67
C ASP A 163 4.46 10.75 5.97
N ASP A 164 3.42 11.53 6.24
CA ASP A 164 2.54 11.38 7.40
C ASP A 164 1.33 10.45 7.12
N GLY A 165 1.24 9.88 5.92
CA GLY A 165 0.10 9.09 5.46
C GLY A 165 -1.08 9.93 4.97
N SER A 166 -0.97 11.27 4.93
CA SER A 166 -2.03 12.13 4.43
C SER A 166 -2.16 11.98 2.91
N PRO A 167 -3.39 11.89 2.35
CA PRO A 167 -3.60 11.82 0.91
C PRO A 167 -3.00 13.04 0.17
N LEU A 168 -2.32 12.80 -0.96
CA LEU A 168 -1.86 13.87 -1.82
C LEU A 168 -3.01 14.43 -2.67
N ALA A 169 -3.68 15.46 -2.15
CA ALA A 169 -4.90 16.03 -2.75
C ALA A 169 -4.71 16.63 -4.16
N ASP A 170 -3.50 17.13 -4.47
CA ASP A 170 -3.21 17.86 -5.72
C ASP A 170 -2.45 17.01 -6.76
N MET A 171 -2.26 15.71 -6.50
CA MET A 171 -1.54 14.82 -7.41
C MET A 171 -2.40 14.52 -8.65
N LYS A 172 -1.80 14.68 -9.83
CA LYS A 172 -2.45 14.47 -11.14
C LYS A 172 -1.64 13.52 -12.02
N ALA A 173 -2.31 12.97 -13.02
CA ALA A 173 -1.67 12.14 -14.03
C ALA A 173 -0.51 12.89 -14.72
N GLY A 174 0.64 12.24 -14.80
CA GLY A 174 1.86 12.82 -15.36
C GLY A 174 2.77 13.51 -14.34
N ASP A 175 2.34 13.66 -13.08
CA ASP A 175 3.27 14.00 -12.00
C ASP A 175 4.19 12.81 -11.70
N ASP A 176 5.39 13.10 -11.21
CA ASP A 176 6.34 12.09 -10.78
C ASP A 176 5.79 11.37 -9.54
N ALA A 177 5.50 10.08 -9.70
CA ALA A 177 5.05 9.22 -8.63
C ALA A 177 6.24 8.52 -7.97
N VAL A 178 6.37 8.69 -6.65
CA VAL A 178 7.36 8.00 -5.82
C VAL A 178 6.91 6.56 -5.57
N GLY A 179 7.84 5.61 -5.68
CA GLY A 179 7.55 4.19 -5.41
C GLY A 179 7.44 3.92 -3.91
N CYS A 180 6.54 3.02 -3.50
CA CYS A 180 6.29 2.72 -2.08
C CYS A 180 7.57 2.35 -1.31
N ALA A 181 8.48 1.62 -1.98
CA ALA A 181 9.74 1.14 -1.40
C ALA A 181 10.76 2.25 -1.09
N GLU A 182 10.56 3.48 -1.59
CA GLU A 182 11.44 4.60 -1.26
C GLU A 182 11.29 5.03 0.21
N CYS A 183 10.09 4.87 0.78
CA CYS A 183 9.82 5.15 2.20
C CYS A 183 9.58 3.88 3.02
N HIS A 184 8.92 2.88 2.44
CA HIS A 184 8.65 1.57 3.06
C HIS A 184 9.71 0.57 2.61
N ALA A 185 10.95 0.79 3.02
CA ALA A 185 12.12 0.17 2.40
C ALA A 185 12.42 -1.27 2.86
N GLU A 186 11.91 -1.69 4.01
CA GLU A 186 12.22 -3.03 4.55
C GLU A 186 11.46 -4.11 3.75
N PRO A 187 12.14 -5.09 3.15
CA PRO A 187 11.46 -6.09 2.33
C PRO A 187 10.64 -7.07 3.17
N GLY A 188 9.43 -7.36 2.71
CA GLY A 188 8.58 -8.40 3.29
C GLY A 188 7.59 -7.88 4.31
N THR A 189 7.10 -8.79 5.17
CA THR A 189 6.16 -8.50 6.25
C THR A 189 6.92 -8.28 7.55
N ALA A 190 6.37 -7.47 8.44
CA ALA A 190 6.96 -7.23 9.75
C ALA A 190 7.12 -8.56 10.52
N PRO A 191 8.27 -8.76 11.20
CA PRO A 191 8.54 -9.99 11.92
C PRO A 191 7.55 -10.16 13.08
N LYS A 192 7.04 -11.38 13.23
CA LYS A 192 6.25 -11.75 14.41
C LYS A 192 7.21 -12.09 15.55
N SER A 193 7.54 -11.12 16.38
CA SER A 193 8.31 -11.33 17.62
C SER A 193 7.38 -11.46 18.83
N LYS A 194 7.70 -12.40 19.73
CA LYS A 194 7.04 -12.53 21.04
C LYS A 194 7.59 -11.54 22.06
N ASP A 195 8.83 -11.09 21.87
CA ASP A 195 9.58 -10.30 22.84
C ASP A 195 9.47 -8.79 22.57
N LYS A 196 9.28 -8.40 21.31
CA LYS A 196 9.04 -7.01 20.91
C LYS A 196 7.83 -6.93 19.98
N LYS A 197 6.76 -6.30 20.44
CA LYS A 197 5.62 -5.95 19.59
C LYS A 197 5.91 -4.62 18.90
N LEU A 198 6.05 -4.66 17.58
CA LEU A 198 6.16 -3.44 16.77
C LEU A 198 4.84 -2.66 16.84
N SER A 199 4.96 -1.33 16.97
CA SER A 199 3.88 -0.38 16.73
C SER A 199 3.41 -0.46 15.27
N ASP A 200 2.23 0.07 14.98
CA ASP A 200 1.70 0.04 13.61
C ASP A 200 2.56 0.88 12.67
N SER A 201 3.11 2.01 13.16
CA SER A 201 4.09 2.82 12.42
C SER A 201 5.36 2.04 12.10
N GLU A 202 5.94 1.32 13.06
CA GLU A 202 7.15 0.49 12.82
C GLU A 202 6.86 -0.65 11.82
N LYS A 203 5.64 -1.18 11.78
CA LYS A 203 5.30 -2.19 10.77
C LYS A 203 5.25 -1.61 9.37
N LEU A 204 4.85 -0.35 9.23
CA LEU A 204 4.79 0.31 7.93
C LEU A 204 6.18 0.52 7.32
N GLU A 205 7.27 0.45 8.08
CA GLU A 205 8.63 0.42 7.49
C GLU A 205 8.79 -0.76 6.49
N TYR A 206 8.00 -1.82 6.65
CA TYR A 206 8.01 -3.01 5.80
C TYR A 206 7.11 -2.85 4.57
N HIS A 207 7.70 -2.95 3.39
CA HIS A 207 7.04 -2.77 2.10
C HIS A 207 5.79 -3.62 1.92
N ALA A 208 5.81 -4.90 2.33
CA ALA A 208 4.63 -5.75 2.17
C ALA A 208 3.53 -5.41 3.18
N GLU A 209 3.85 -4.88 4.36
CA GLU A 209 2.83 -4.39 5.29
C GLU A 209 2.14 -3.15 4.73
N ALA A 210 2.90 -2.19 4.18
CA ALA A 210 2.34 -1.00 3.54
C ALA A 210 1.39 -1.37 2.37
N LEU A 211 1.82 -2.30 1.51
CA LEU A 211 0.97 -2.80 0.42
C LEU A 211 -0.27 -3.54 0.93
N HIS A 212 -0.12 -4.43 1.91
CA HIS A 212 -1.24 -5.18 2.44
C HIS A 212 -2.25 -4.26 3.14
N GLU A 213 -1.78 -3.27 3.90
CA GLU A 213 -2.65 -2.29 4.55
C GLU A 213 -3.42 -1.49 3.50
N ASN A 214 -2.73 -0.90 2.51
CA ASN A 214 -3.38 -0.09 1.48
C ASN A 214 -4.37 -0.90 0.64
N CYS A 215 -3.93 -2.01 0.06
CA CYS A 215 -4.74 -2.77 -0.89
C CYS A 215 -5.86 -3.56 -0.21
N ILE A 216 -5.53 -4.32 0.85
CA ILE A 216 -6.47 -5.26 1.45
C ILE A 216 -7.52 -4.51 2.27
N THR A 217 -7.15 -3.43 2.97
CA THR A 217 -8.12 -2.65 3.76
C THR A 217 -9.15 -1.99 2.85
N CYS A 218 -8.74 -1.36 1.75
CA CYS A 218 -9.65 -0.78 0.76
C CYS A 218 -10.58 -1.84 0.16
N HIS A 219 -10.05 -2.98 -0.29
CA HIS A 219 -10.86 -4.06 -0.86
C HIS A 219 -11.86 -4.65 0.15
N LYS A 220 -11.45 -4.83 1.41
CA LYS A 220 -12.35 -5.30 2.46
C LYS A 220 -13.44 -4.28 2.77
N ALA A 221 -13.11 -2.99 2.81
CA ALA A 221 -14.07 -1.92 3.02
C ALA A 221 -15.12 -1.91 1.90
N TYR A 222 -14.69 -1.91 0.64
CA TYR A 222 -15.57 -1.98 -0.53
C TYR A 222 -16.49 -3.20 -0.47
N ASN A 223 -15.93 -4.39 -0.23
CA ASN A 223 -16.70 -5.62 -0.15
C ASN A 223 -17.75 -5.59 0.97
N LYS A 224 -17.38 -5.03 2.13
CA LYS A 224 -18.29 -4.89 3.28
C LYS A 224 -19.42 -3.90 2.99
N GLU A 225 -19.10 -2.74 2.42
CA GLU A 225 -20.07 -1.69 2.12
C GLU A 225 -21.07 -2.13 1.03
N ASN A 226 -20.59 -2.86 0.03
CA ASN A 226 -21.39 -3.28 -1.12
C ASN A 226 -21.94 -4.72 -0.98
N ASN A 227 -21.70 -5.37 0.16
CA ASN A 227 -22.08 -6.77 0.43
C ASN A 227 -21.66 -7.73 -0.69
N THR A 228 -20.42 -7.59 -1.16
CA THR A 228 -19.85 -8.37 -2.28
C THR A 228 -18.51 -9.02 -1.90
N LYS A 229 -17.94 -9.80 -2.81
CA LYS A 229 -16.61 -10.42 -2.73
C LYS A 229 -15.77 -10.15 -3.99
N ASP A 230 -16.15 -9.13 -4.76
CA ASP A 230 -15.55 -8.79 -6.05
C ASP A 230 -14.12 -8.26 -5.91
N ALA A 231 -13.87 -7.45 -4.87
CA ALA A 231 -12.53 -6.95 -4.62
C ALA A 231 -11.67 -8.05 -3.96
N PRO A 232 -10.49 -8.39 -4.49
CA PRO A 232 -9.68 -9.50 -4.00
C PRO A 232 -9.06 -9.17 -2.63
N ALA A 233 -9.49 -9.85 -1.58
CA ALA A 233 -9.01 -9.61 -0.21
C ALA A 233 -8.28 -10.80 0.43
N SER A 234 -7.99 -11.85 -0.35
CA SER A 234 -7.27 -13.04 0.12
C SER A 234 -5.99 -13.27 -0.68
N CYS A 235 -5.01 -13.91 -0.04
CA CYS A 235 -3.65 -14.04 -0.58
C CYS A 235 -3.64 -14.65 -1.99
N ALA A 236 -4.41 -15.71 -2.21
CA ALA A 236 -4.45 -16.43 -3.50
C ALA A 236 -5.27 -15.71 -4.59
N LYS A 237 -6.08 -14.71 -4.21
CA LYS A 237 -6.81 -13.88 -5.18
C LYS A 237 -6.00 -12.68 -5.66
N CYS A 238 -4.99 -12.26 -4.89
CA CYS A 238 -4.05 -11.21 -5.32
C CYS A 238 -2.78 -11.81 -5.93
N HIS A 239 -2.15 -12.77 -5.25
CA HIS A 239 -0.91 -13.37 -5.71
C HIS A 239 -1.19 -14.57 -6.62
N PRO A 240 -0.78 -14.53 -7.90
CA PRO A 240 -0.87 -15.69 -8.76
C PRO A 240 -0.04 -16.85 -8.20
N LYS A 241 -0.46 -18.08 -8.52
CA LYS A 241 0.36 -19.27 -8.23
C LYS A 241 1.66 -19.15 -9.04
N LYS A 242 2.77 -19.45 -8.37
CA LYS A 242 4.07 -19.58 -9.01
C LYS A 242 4.16 -20.88 -9.78
#